data_AF-A0A2S8U9M5-F1
#
_entry.id   AF-A0A2S8U9M5-F1
#
_cell.length_a   1.000
_cell.length_b   1.000
_cell.length_c   1.000
_cell.angle_alpha   90.00
_cell.angle_beta   90.00
_cell.angle_gamma   90.00
#
_symmetry.space_group_name_H-M   'P 1'
#
loop_
_entity.id
_entity.type
_entity.pdbx_description
1 polymer ?
#
loop_
_entity_poly.entity_id
_entity_poly.type
_entity_poly.pdbx_seq_one_letter_code
_entity_poly.pdbx_strand_id
1 'polypeptide(L)'
;VLHDDEANPHLHINYVPNFESSRGLTRRVGMDRALQQQGVQGKGTELIANWRQLETDYIESLAKEQIPNFERANVGSHKYMKVRQYKEYAEAVSNIENQITEISKRLPDNKITLKPKRKEIKTEVKPKLIGKPEIIEKETGNYVFSPKQLEKVEELIIAAVTIKKDYERLQNTDLVKENKELNHQVDSLYDSLKESQKINLVLREENRKLNTEIGSLKTHIRDLQTNIKVLYQQTKKVFKEQFKVFRGLIKKELGSKGIDNQFEREHKREMSRHQDFDRER
;
A
#
# COMPACT_ATOMS: atom_id res chain seq x y z
N VAL A 1 -24.11 -0.72 21.46
CA VAL A 1 -23.85 -0.30 22.85
C VAL A 1 -23.06 0.98 22.81
N LEU A 2 -23.63 2.07 23.32
CA LEU A 2 -22.96 3.37 23.42
C LEU A 2 -22.27 3.45 24.77
N HIS A 3 -21.00 3.82 24.78
CA HIS A 3 -20.22 4.14 25.98
C HIS A 3 -19.94 5.64 25.99
N ASP A 4 -20.30 6.28 27.10
CA ASP A 4 -20.05 7.69 27.45
C ASP A 4 -19.24 7.78 28.78
N ASP A 5 -18.98 6.64 29.39
CA ASP A 5 -18.23 6.46 30.63
C ASP A 5 -16.73 6.22 30.40
N GLU A 6 -16.29 6.21 29.14
CA GLU A 6 -14.89 6.05 28.74
C GLU A 6 -14.28 7.37 28.23
N ALA A 7 -12.96 7.40 28.01
CA ALA A 7 -12.24 8.61 27.63
C ALA A 7 -12.75 9.29 26.35
N ASN A 8 -13.26 8.50 25.39
CA ASN A 8 -13.90 8.97 24.19
C ASN A 8 -15.27 8.28 24.04
N PRO A 9 -16.37 9.04 23.89
CA PRO A 9 -17.67 8.46 23.62
C PRO A 9 -17.63 7.60 22.35
N HIS A 10 -18.06 6.35 22.41
CA HIS A 10 -18.00 5.43 21.27
C HIS A 10 -19.13 4.40 21.26
N LEU A 11 -19.45 3.91 20.06
CA LEU A 11 -20.59 3.01 19.82
C LEU A 11 -20.13 1.68 19.24
N HIS A 12 -20.43 0.57 19.93
CA HIS A 12 -20.29 -0.78 19.39
C HIS A 12 -21.57 -1.21 18.69
N ILE A 13 -21.49 -1.53 17.39
CA ILE A 13 -22.60 -2.04 16.61
C ILE A 13 -22.29 -3.47 16.18
N ASN A 14 -23.13 -4.42 16.61
CA ASN A 14 -23.09 -5.79 16.12
C ASN A 14 -24.12 -5.93 15.00
N TYR A 15 -23.69 -6.40 13.83
CA TYR A 15 -24.60 -6.71 12.73
C TYR A 15 -24.45 -8.17 12.32
N VAL A 16 -25.56 -8.79 11.90
CA VAL A 16 -25.59 -10.16 11.40
C VAL A 16 -25.94 -10.11 9.91
N PRO A 17 -24.96 -10.25 9.01
CA PRO A 17 -25.22 -10.11 7.58
C PRO A 17 -25.95 -11.34 7.05
N ASN A 18 -27.18 -11.15 6.59
CA ASN A 18 -28.00 -12.22 6.03
C ASN A 18 -28.42 -11.94 4.60
N PHE A 19 -28.68 -13.01 3.85
CA PHE A 19 -29.05 -12.96 2.45
C PHE A 19 -30.11 -14.01 2.12
N GLU A 20 -30.89 -13.76 1.08
CA GLU A 20 -31.91 -14.69 0.59
C GLU A 20 -31.30 -15.74 -0.33
N SER A 21 -31.63 -17.02 -0.11
CA SER A 21 -31.10 -18.14 -0.89
C SER A 21 -32.21 -18.98 -1.49
N SER A 22 -32.04 -19.36 -2.75
CA SER A 22 -32.92 -20.30 -3.46
C SER A 22 -32.55 -21.77 -3.24
N ARG A 23 -31.49 -22.06 -2.47
CA ARG A 23 -31.02 -23.43 -2.17
C ARG A 23 -30.94 -23.65 -0.66
N GLY A 24 -31.75 -24.58 -0.15
CA GLY A 24 -31.81 -24.90 1.28
C GLY A 24 -32.57 -23.84 2.08
N LEU A 25 -32.03 -23.41 3.22
CA LEU A 25 -32.63 -22.36 4.05
C LEU A 25 -32.83 -21.07 3.26
N THR A 26 -34.05 -20.54 3.27
CA THR A 26 -34.43 -19.31 2.54
C THR A 26 -33.61 -18.10 2.97
N ARG A 27 -33.19 -18.03 4.24
CA ARG A 27 -32.34 -16.95 4.76
C ARG A 27 -31.09 -17.54 5.40
N ARG A 28 -29.92 -17.05 4.97
CA ARG A 28 -28.61 -17.56 5.40
C ARG A 28 -27.73 -16.42 5.86
N VAL A 29 -26.78 -16.72 6.76
CA VAL A 29 -25.74 -15.76 7.18
C VAL A 29 -24.58 -15.84 6.21
N GLY A 30 -24.13 -14.69 5.70
CA GLY A 30 -22.99 -14.62 4.81
C GLY A 30 -22.76 -13.19 4.33
N MET A 31 -21.60 -12.62 4.70
CA MET A 31 -21.27 -11.21 4.44
C MET A 31 -21.29 -10.88 2.96
N ASP A 32 -20.49 -11.56 2.15
CA ASP A 32 -20.35 -11.25 0.72
C ASP A 32 -21.68 -11.29 -0.03
N ARG A 33 -22.49 -12.33 0.24
CA ARG A 33 -23.81 -12.47 -0.40
C ARG A 33 -24.81 -11.43 0.07
N ALA A 34 -24.78 -11.07 1.35
CA ALA A 34 -25.63 -10.02 1.90
C ALA A 34 -25.30 -8.68 1.24
N LEU A 35 -24.01 -8.31 1.17
CA LEU A 35 -23.57 -7.08 0.52
C LEU A 35 -23.88 -7.05 -0.97
N GLN A 36 -23.70 -8.17 -1.68
CA GLN A 36 -24.03 -8.26 -3.11
C GLN A 36 -25.53 -8.08 -3.36
N GLN A 37 -26.40 -8.63 -2.49
CA GLN A 37 -27.85 -8.40 -2.59
C GLN A 37 -28.25 -6.96 -2.28
N GLN A 38 -27.46 -6.24 -1.49
CA GLN A 38 -27.59 -4.80 -1.28
C GLN A 38 -27.06 -3.96 -2.46
N GLY A 39 -26.54 -4.60 -3.51
CA GLY A 39 -26.05 -3.93 -4.71
C GLY A 39 -24.59 -3.47 -4.64
N VAL A 40 -23.86 -3.81 -3.58
CA VAL A 40 -22.43 -3.49 -3.48
C VAL A 40 -21.66 -4.29 -4.53
N GLN A 41 -20.87 -3.57 -5.32
CA GLN A 41 -20.05 -4.16 -6.39
C GLN A 41 -18.73 -4.73 -5.84
N GLY A 42 -18.20 -5.77 -6.48
CA GLY A 42 -16.91 -6.36 -6.17
C GLY A 42 -17.00 -7.79 -5.61
N LYS A 43 -15.84 -8.38 -5.30
CA LYS A 43 -15.71 -9.72 -4.70
C LYS A 43 -14.61 -9.75 -3.64
N GLY A 44 -14.77 -10.58 -2.61
CA GLY A 44 -13.77 -10.76 -1.56
C GLY A 44 -13.42 -9.44 -0.86
N THR A 45 -12.13 -9.11 -0.77
CA THR A 45 -11.65 -7.89 -0.09
C THR A 45 -12.12 -6.60 -0.75
N GLU A 46 -12.25 -6.57 -2.08
CA GLU A 46 -12.75 -5.42 -2.84
C GLU A 46 -14.21 -5.09 -2.47
N LEU A 47 -15.04 -6.12 -2.30
CA LEU A 47 -16.43 -5.96 -1.90
C LEU A 47 -16.55 -5.27 -0.54
N ILE A 48 -15.74 -5.69 0.44
CA ILE A 48 -15.69 -5.08 1.78
C ILE A 48 -15.17 -3.64 1.72
N ALA A 49 -14.18 -3.36 0.88
CA ALA A 49 -13.65 -2.01 0.70
C ALA A 49 -14.70 -1.07 0.11
N ASN A 50 -15.41 -1.50 -0.94
CA ASN A 50 -16.48 -0.72 -1.57
C ASN A 50 -17.64 -0.47 -0.62
N TRP A 51 -18.08 -1.49 0.12
CA TRP A 51 -19.10 -1.34 1.16
C TRP A 51 -18.65 -0.34 2.23
N ARG A 52 -17.43 -0.48 2.76
CA ARG A 52 -16.90 0.43 3.77
C ARG A 52 -16.88 1.87 3.27
N GLN A 53 -16.45 2.11 2.02
CA GLN A 53 -16.42 3.44 1.45
C GLN A 53 -17.84 4.03 1.41
N LEU A 54 -18.81 3.31 0.83
CA LEU A 54 -20.21 3.74 0.74
C LEU A 54 -20.82 4.07 2.11
N GLU A 55 -20.68 3.17 3.09
CA GLU A 55 -21.22 3.40 4.45
C GLU A 55 -20.57 4.60 5.12
N THR A 56 -19.25 4.72 5.02
CA THR A 56 -18.54 5.80 5.70
C THR A 56 -18.78 7.17 5.05
N ASP A 57 -18.98 7.22 3.74
CA ASP A 57 -19.39 8.44 3.02
C ASP A 57 -20.81 8.87 3.40
N TYR A 58 -21.72 7.90 3.56
CA TYR A 58 -23.08 8.16 4.02
C TYR A 58 -23.13 8.62 5.48
N ILE A 59 -22.32 8.01 6.36
CA ILE A 59 -22.18 8.47 7.75
C ILE A 59 -21.61 9.90 7.78
N GLU A 60 -20.64 10.21 6.94
CA GLU A 60 -20.09 11.57 6.83
C GLU A 60 -21.16 12.57 6.39
N SER A 61 -22.02 12.24 5.41
CA SER A 61 -23.10 13.14 5.01
C SER A 61 -24.10 13.38 6.14
N LEU A 62 -24.51 12.32 6.86
CA LEU A 62 -25.39 12.45 8.01
C LEU A 62 -24.75 13.27 9.15
N ALA A 63 -23.44 13.09 9.38
CA ALA A 63 -22.71 13.87 10.38
C ALA A 63 -22.68 15.35 10.02
N LYS A 64 -22.47 15.71 8.74
CA LYS A 64 -22.47 17.11 8.27
C LYS A 64 -23.83 17.79 8.39
N GLU A 65 -24.93 17.04 8.26
CA GLU A 65 -26.28 17.58 8.51
C GLU A 65 -26.47 18.05 9.95
N GLN A 66 -25.85 17.36 10.92
CA GLN A 66 -25.97 17.67 12.35
C GLN A 66 -24.83 18.59 12.85
N ILE A 67 -23.65 18.47 12.24
CA ILE A 67 -22.42 19.17 12.62
C ILE A 67 -21.84 19.79 11.33
N PRO A 68 -22.21 21.04 10.98
CA PRO A 68 -21.87 21.64 9.69
C PRO A 68 -20.38 21.70 9.36
N ASN A 69 -19.52 21.79 10.39
CA ASN A 69 -18.06 21.85 10.25
C ASN A 69 -17.38 20.48 10.49
N PHE A 70 -18.12 19.38 10.36
CA PHE A 70 -17.55 18.04 10.49
C PHE A 70 -16.63 17.73 9.31
N GLU A 71 -15.36 17.49 9.60
CA GLU A 71 -14.38 17.01 8.64
C GLU A 71 -13.86 15.64 9.05
N ARG A 72 -13.98 14.67 8.13
CA ARG A 72 -13.46 13.33 8.34
C ARG A 72 -11.97 13.28 7.99
N ALA A 73 -11.15 12.79 8.92
CA ALA A 73 -9.75 12.47 8.65
C ALA A 73 -9.61 11.11 7.93
N ASN A 74 -8.97 11.10 6.76
CA ASN A 74 -8.65 9.88 6.02
C ASN A 74 -7.26 9.37 6.39
N VAL A 75 -7.19 8.57 7.46
CA VAL A 75 -5.92 8.08 8.03
C VAL A 75 -5.45 6.72 7.45
N GLY A 76 -6.15 6.17 6.45
CA GLY A 76 -5.77 4.89 5.83
C GLY A 76 -5.91 3.66 6.77
N SER A 77 -5.44 2.51 6.29
CA SER A 77 -5.51 1.24 7.04
C SER A 77 -4.37 1.13 8.03
N HIS A 78 -4.60 1.51 9.29
CA HIS A 78 -3.65 1.25 10.37
C HIS A 78 -3.67 -0.22 10.78
N LYS A 79 -2.51 -0.76 11.16
CA LYS A 79 -2.43 -2.06 11.84
C LYS A 79 -3.12 -1.90 13.19
N TYR A 80 -4.23 -2.60 13.42
CA TYR A 80 -5.02 -2.48 14.65
C TYR A 80 -4.16 -2.78 15.88
N MET A 81 -4.04 -1.81 16.78
CA MET A 81 -3.43 -2.02 18.09
C MET A 81 -4.52 -2.29 19.11
N LYS A 82 -4.34 -3.29 19.98
CA LYS A 82 -5.31 -3.55 21.05
C LYS A 82 -5.34 -2.36 22.02
N VAL A 83 -6.50 -2.05 22.59
CA VAL A 83 -6.67 -0.92 23.53
C VAL A 83 -5.62 -0.94 24.65
N ARG A 84 -5.32 -2.12 25.20
CA ARG A 84 -4.28 -2.28 26.23
C ARG A 84 -2.89 -1.87 25.74
N GLN A 85 -2.50 -2.33 24.54
CA GLN A 85 -1.20 -1.99 23.95
C GLN A 85 -1.11 -0.48 23.67
N TYR A 86 -2.19 0.14 23.22
CA TYR A 86 -2.25 1.59 23.04
C TYR A 86 -2.02 2.33 24.35
N LYS A 87 -2.68 1.91 25.44
CA LYS A 87 -2.50 2.51 26.77
C LYS A 87 -1.07 2.37 27.28
N GLU A 88 -0.48 1.18 27.16
CA GLU A 88 0.92 0.93 27.54
C GLU A 88 1.89 1.83 26.74
N TYR A 89 1.64 2.01 25.44
CA TYR A 89 2.45 2.88 24.60
C TYR A 89 2.30 4.36 24.95
N ALA A 90 1.05 4.82 25.15
CA ALA A 90 0.76 6.20 25.54
C ALA A 90 1.38 6.55 26.90
N GLU A 91 1.33 5.63 27.86
CA GLU A 91 1.98 5.77 29.16
C GLU A 91 3.51 5.84 29.02
N ALA A 92 4.11 4.97 28.21
CA ALA A 92 5.55 4.99 27.95
C ALA A 92 6.00 6.31 27.31
N VAL A 93 5.25 6.83 26.33
CA VAL A 93 5.51 8.14 25.71
C VAL A 93 5.42 9.26 26.75
N SER A 94 4.34 9.32 27.53
CA SER A 94 4.17 10.33 28.57
C SER A 94 5.29 10.30 29.61
N ASN A 95 5.74 9.10 30.02
CA ASN A 95 6.86 8.93 30.94
C ASN A 95 8.18 9.45 30.35
N ILE A 96 8.41 9.27 29.06
CA ILE A 96 9.60 9.80 28.37
C ILE A 96 9.51 11.33 28.26
N GLU A 97 8.37 11.89 27.88
CA GLU A 97 8.14 13.34 27.78
C GLU A 97 8.36 14.04 29.12
N ASN A 98 7.87 13.45 30.21
CA ASN A 98 8.08 13.97 31.57
C ASN A 98 9.56 13.94 31.95
N GLN A 99 10.29 12.85 31.67
CA GLN A 99 11.73 12.75 31.92
C GLN A 99 12.51 13.80 31.12
N ILE A 100 12.19 14.00 29.83
CA ILE A 100 12.80 15.03 28.99
C ILE A 100 12.52 16.43 29.58
N THR A 101 11.29 16.70 29.97
CA THR A 101 10.91 18.00 30.55
C THR A 101 11.63 18.30 31.86
N GLU A 102 11.78 17.31 32.75
CA GLU A 102 12.56 17.46 33.98
C GLU A 102 14.04 17.70 33.71
N ILE A 103 14.61 17.01 32.73
CA ILE A 103 15.99 17.23 32.29
C ILE A 103 16.17 18.64 31.73
N SER A 104 15.25 19.10 30.87
CA SER A 104 15.30 20.45 30.29
C SER A 104 15.29 21.54 31.35
N LYS A 105 14.53 21.37 32.45
CA LYS A 105 14.53 22.34 33.56
C LYS A 105 15.88 22.47 34.29
N ARG A 106 16.74 21.45 34.21
CA ARG A 106 18.08 21.47 34.83
C ARG A 106 19.13 22.15 33.94
N LEU A 107 18.79 22.46 32.70
CA LEU A 107 19.69 23.13 31.76
C LEU A 107 19.55 24.64 31.89
N PRO A 108 20.65 25.39 32.01
CA PRO A 108 20.60 26.83 31.82
C PRO A 108 20.30 27.15 30.36
N ASP A 109 19.33 28.04 30.11
CA ASP A 109 18.98 28.49 28.75
C ASP A 109 20.11 29.28 28.06
N ASN A 110 21.10 29.75 28.84
CA ASN A 110 22.14 30.65 28.39
C ASN A 110 23.55 30.05 28.54
N LYS A 111 24.45 30.40 27.61
CA LYS A 111 25.88 30.08 27.70
C LYS A 111 26.47 30.67 28.99
N ILE A 112 27.22 29.86 29.71
CA ILE A 112 27.84 30.29 30.97
C ILE A 112 29.19 30.93 30.67
N THR A 113 29.33 32.18 31.12
CA THR A 113 30.58 32.94 31.01
C THR A 113 31.17 33.11 32.40
N LEU A 114 32.31 32.49 32.66
CA LEU A 114 33.05 32.66 33.91
C LEU A 114 34.02 33.84 33.77
N LYS A 115 33.78 34.91 34.52
CA LYS A 115 34.74 36.04 34.62
C LYS A 115 35.66 35.82 35.83
N PRO A 116 36.99 35.79 35.65
CA PRO A 116 37.90 35.64 36.78
C PRO A 116 37.84 36.87 37.69
N LYS A 117 38.02 36.68 39.00
CA LYS A 117 38.02 37.81 39.96
C LYS A 117 39.28 38.66 39.83
N ARG A 118 40.42 38.00 39.60
CA ARG A 118 41.74 38.60 39.37
C ARG A 118 42.70 37.55 38.82
N LYS A 119 43.87 37.98 38.35
CA LYS A 119 45.02 37.09 38.20
C LYS A 119 45.62 36.78 39.57
N GLU A 120 46.18 35.59 39.72
CA GLU A 120 46.91 35.23 40.92
C GLU A 120 48.20 36.05 41.01
N ILE A 121 48.54 36.49 42.21
CA ILE A 121 49.77 37.24 42.49
C ILE A 121 50.60 36.37 43.41
N LYS A 122 51.83 36.08 42.99
CA LYS A 122 52.81 35.39 43.83
C LYS A 122 53.66 36.43 44.53
N THR A 123 53.62 36.43 45.86
CA THR A 123 54.42 37.31 46.69
C THR A 123 55.67 36.56 47.17
N GLU A 124 56.84 37.07 46.80
CA GLU A 124 58.13 36.56 47.28
C GLU A 124 58.70 37.56 48.29
N VAL A 125 58.90 37.10 49.53
CA VAL A 125 59.42 37.93 50.62
C VAL A 125 60.91 37.65 50.76
N LYS A 126 61.74 38.65 50.45
CA LYS A 126 63.19 38.58 50.62
C LYS A 126 63.59 39.23 51.94
N PRO A 127 64.04 38.45 52.95
CA PRO A 127 64.45 39.02 54.23
C PRO A 127 65.72 39.86 54.07
N LYS A 128 65.76 41.02 54.74
CA LYS A 128 66.92 41.93 54.81
C LYS A 128 67.49 41.92 56.22
N LEU A 129 68.81 42.10 56.35
CA LEU A 129 69.50 42.08 57.65
C LEU A 129 69.09 43.24 58.58
N ILE A 130 68.67 44.39 58.03
CA ILE A 130 68.21 45.57 58.78
C ILE A 130 67.05 46.21 58.01
N GLY A 131 65.95 46.48 58.70
CA GLY A 131 64.74 47.10 58.11
C GLY A 131 63.65 46.09 57.73
N LYS A 132 62.53 46.58 57.19
CA LYS A 132 61.40 45.74 56.77
C LYS A 132 61.79 44.87 55.56
N PRO A 133 61.31 43.62 55.48
CA PRO A 133 61.61 42.73 54.36
C PRO A 133 61.10 43.28 53.02
N GLU A 134 61.79 42.92 51.94
CA GLU A 134 61.40 43.34 50.58
C GLU A 134 60.33 42.39 50.04
N ILE A 135 59.21 42.98 49.62
CA ILE A 135 58.05 42.26 49.08
C ILE A 135 58.05 42.43 47.57
N ILE A 136 58.23 41.33 46.84
CA ILE A 136 58.16 41.31 45.38
C ILE A 136 56.86 40.62 44.97
N GLU A 137 55.97 41.35 44.32
CA GLU A 137 54.73 40.81 43.75
C GLU A 137 54.90 40.56 42.26
N LYS A 138 54.59 39.34 41.81
CA LYS A 138 54.56 38.99 40.38
C LYS A 138 53.20 38.40 40.04
N GLU A 139 52.54 38.97 39.03
CA GLU A 139 51.37 38.32 38.44
C GLU A 139 51.79 36.95 37.87
N THR A 140 51.02 35.92 38.17
CA THR A 140 51.17 34.60 37.55
C THR A 140 50.27 34.52 36.31
N GLY A 141 50.41 33.44 35.53
CA GLY A 141 49.51 33.13 34.42
C GLY A 141 48.15 32.57 34.86
N ASN A 142 47.95 32.35 36.17
CA ASN A 142 46.74 31.70 36.69
C ASN A 142 45.66 32.73 37.03
N TYR A 143 44.40 32.28 36.96
CA TYR A 143 43.23 33.09 37.29
C TYR A 143 42.58 32.61 38.59
N VAL A 144 42.17 33.55 39.42
CA VAL A 144 41.48 33.28 40.69
C VAL A 144 39.97 33.35 40.48
N PHE A 145 39.29 32.25 40.80
CA PHE A 145 37.84 32.15 40.84
C PHE A 145 37.37 32.01 42.28
N SER A 146 36.13 32.43 42.56
CA SER A 146 35.52 32.21 43.87
C SER A 146 34.97 30.80 44.02
N PRO A 147 34.87 30.28 45.26
CA PRO A 147 34.21 29.00 45.54
C PRO A 147 32.83 28.90 44.88
N LYS A 148 31.98 29.93 45.03
CA LYS A 148 30.66 30.00 44.37
C LYS A 148 30.69 29.86 42.84
N GLN A 149 31.76 30.33 42.18
CA GLN A 149 31.89 30.18 40.73
C GLN A 149 32.28 28.75 40.35
N LEU A 150 33.10 28.09 41.18
CA LEU A 150 33.48 26.69 40.99
C LEU A 150 32.31 25.75 41.31
N GLU A 151 31.57 26.00 42.39
CA GLU A 151 30.33 25.29 42.75
C GLU A 151 29.34 25.31 41.57
N LYS A 152 29.11 26.48 40.98
CA LYS A 152 28.24 26.59 39.79
C LYS A 152 28.73 25.76 38.62
N VAL A 153 30.04 25.67 38.39
CA VAL A 153 30.62 24.83 37.33
C VAL A 153 30.44 23.36 37.63
N GLU A 154 30.66 22.96 38.88
CA GLU A 154 30.49 21.59 39.34
C GLU A 154 29.03 21.12 39.18
N GLU A 155 28.05 21.93 39.59
CA GLU A 155 26.62 21.64 39.39
C GLU A 155 26.27 21.38 37.92
N LEU A 156 26.82 22.17 37.00
CA LEU A 156 26.58 22.01 35.56
C LEU A 156 27.25 20.78 34.98
N ILE A 157 28.47 20.46 35.45
CA ILE A 157 29.16 19.24 35.04
C ILE A 157 28.34 18.03 35.49
N ILE A 158 27.83 18.04 36.73
CA ILE A 158 26.96 16.98 37.24
C ILE A 158 25.67 16.87 36.42
N ALA A 159 25.03 18.00 36.11
CA ALA A 159 23.85 18.03 35.26
C ALA A 159 24.14 17.47 33.86
N ALA A 160 25.21 17.93 33.21
CA ALA A 160 25.62 17.48 31.87
C ALA A 160 25.94 15.99 31.83
N VAL A 161 26.65 15.46 32.83
CA VAL A 161 26.95 14.02 32.95
C VAL A 161 25.67 13.20 33.14
N THR A 162 24.75 13.68 33.97
CA THR A 162 23.44 13.02 34.18
C THR A 162 22.65 12.97 32.89
N ILE A 163 22.59 14.07 32.15
CA ILE A 163 21.87 14.18 30.88
C ILE A 163 22.48 13.26 29.82
N LYS A 164 23.82 13.23 29.72
CA LYS A 164 24.51 12.33 28.79
C LYS A 164 24.13 10.88 29.05
N LYS A 165 24.16 10.45 30.32
CA LYS A 165 23.79 9.09 30.72
C LYS A 165 22.33 8.76 30.38
N ASP A 166 21.41 9.68 30.65
CA ASP A 166 20.00 9.47 30.35
C ASP A 166 19.71 9.46 28.85
N TYR A 167 20.36 10.32 28.07
CA TYR A 167 20.26 10.30 26.62
C TYR A 167 20.78 8.98 26.03
N GLU A 168 21.93 8.49 26.50
CA GLU A 168 22.47 7.19 26.12
C GLU A 168 21.51 6.05 26.50
N ARG A 169 20.89 6.10 27.68
CA ARG A 169 19.85 5.13 28.10
C ARG A 169 18.64 5.17 27.15
N LEU A 170 18.09 6.35 26.88
CA LEU A 170 16.93 6.54 26.00
C LEU A 170 17.20 6.03 24.57
N GLN A 171 18.37 6.33 24.02
CA GLN A 171 18.79 5.85 22.70
C GLN A 171 18.86 4.33 22.60
N ASN A 172 19.01 3.64 23.73
CA ASN A 172 19.10 2.19 23.81
C ASN A 172 17.78 1.50 24.17
N THR A 173 16.70 2.26 24.40
CA THR A 173 15.36 1.70 24.63
C THR A 173 14.83 1.00 23.39
N ASP A 174 13.98 -0.01 23.61
CA ASP A 174 13.37 -0.78 22.53
C ASP A 174 12.54 0.13 21.62
N LEU A 175 11.81 1.09 22.18
CA LEU A 175 11.02 2.06 21.41
C LEU A 175 11.85 2.86 20.40
N VAL A 176 13.02 3.39 20.80
CA VAL A 176 13.87 4.19 19.90
C VAL A 176 14.51 3.31 18.83
N LYS A 177 14.93 2.09 19.20
CA LYS A 177 15.48 1.12 18.25
C LYS A 177 14.43 0.67 17.23
N GLU A 178 13.24 0.30 17.70
CA GLU A 178 12.11 -0.07 16.85
C GLU A 178 11.70 1.08 15.93
N ASN A 179 11.68 2.32 16.42
CA ASN A 179 11.36 3.47 15.58
C ASN A 179 12.39 3.68 14.46
N LYS A 180 13.69 3.57 14.76
CA LYS A 180 14.75 3.61 13.73
C LYS A 180 14.59 2.50 12.70
N GLU A 181 14.36 1.28 13.16
CA GLU A 181 14.16 0.12 12.28
C GLU A 181 12.91 0.28 11.41
N LEU A 182 11.79 0.77 11.98
CA LEU A 182 10.57 1.08 11.24
C LEU A 182 10.81 2.15 10.18
N ASN A 183 11.58 3.20 10.45
CA ASN A 183 11.93 4.19 9.45
C ASN A 183 12.72 3.57 8.29
N HIS A 184 13.71 2.71 8.58
CA HIS A 184 14.43 1.98 7.53
C HIS A 184 13.51 1.07 6.70
N GLN A 185 12.55 0.39 7.34
CA GLN A 185 11.57 -0.44 6.63
C GLN A 185 10.63 0.39 5.76
N VAL A 186 10.20 1.57 6.23
CA VAL A 186 9.36 2.49 5.44
C VAL A 186 10.10 2.95 4.19
N ASP A 187 11.38 3.35 4.31
CA ASP A 187 12.20 3.74 3.17
C ASP A 187 12.33 2.59 2.15
N SER A 188 12.61 1.38 2.63
CA SER A 188 12.73 0.19 1.78
C SER A 188 11.41 -0.17 1.06
N LEU A 189 10.28 -0.05 1.76
CA LEU A 189 8.95 -0.27 1.18
C LEU A 189 8.62 0.79 0.12
N TYR A 190 9.01 2.04 0.35
CA TYR A 190 8.82 3.12 -0.61
C TYR A 190 9.59 2.86 -1.91
N ASP A 191 10.86 2.45 -1.81
CA ASP A 191 11.67 2.08 -2.97
C ASP A 191 11.08 0.88 -3.74
N SER A 192 10.63 -0.15 -3.00
CA SER A 192 9.99 -1.32 -3.58
C SER A 192 8.67 -0.98 -4.29
N LEU A 193 7.86 -0.10 -3.69
CA LEU A 193 6.62 0.38 -4.30
C LEU A 193 6.90 1.15 -5.59
N LYS A 194 7.89 2.05 -5.57
CA LYS A 194 8.30 2.83 -6.74
C LYS A 194 8.74 1.92 -7.89
N GLU A 195 9.49 0.86 -7.60
CA GLU A 195 9.92 -0.10 -8.62
C GLU A 195 8.73 -0.93 -9.15
N SER A 196 7.85 -1.40 -8.27
CA SER A 196 6.63 -2.11 -8.67
C SER A 196 5.72 -1.25 -9.56
N GLN A 197 5.63 0.05 -9.30
CA GLN A 197 4.87 0.99 -10.14
C GLN A 197 5.48 1.12 -11.54
N LYS A 198 6.81 1.18 -11.67
CA LYS A 198 7.47 1.20 -12.98
C LYS A 198 7.20 -0.09 -13.76
N ILE A 199 7.34 -1.25 -13.11
CA ILE A 199 7.07 -2.55 -13.75
C ILE A 199 5.61 -2.62 -14.22
N ASN A 200 4.66 -2.18 -13.39
CA ASN A 200 3.25 -2.13 -13.78
C ASN A 200 2.98 -1.23 -14.99
N LEU A 201 3.68 -0.10 -15.10
CA LEU A 201 3.55 0.78 -16.26
C LEU A 201 4.00 0.08 -17.54
N VAL A 202 5.14 -0.62 -17.50
CA VAL A 202 5.65 -1.40 -18.64
C VAL A 202 4.69 -2.50 -19.04
N LEU A 203 4.22 -3.30 -18.06
CA LEU A 203 3.27 -4.39 -18.30
C LEU A 203 1.92 -3.90 -18.87
N ARG A 204 1.45 -2.72 -18.45
CA ARG A 204 0.24 -2.11 -19.03
C ARG A 204 0.44 -1.77 -20.51
N GLU A 205 1.59 -1.23 -20.86
CA GLU A 205 1.90 -0.88 -22.24
C GLU A 205 2.09 -2.11 -23.13
N GLU A 206 2.74 -3.16 -22.63
CA GLU A 206 2.83 -4.46 -23.32
C GLU A 206 1.44 -5.09 -23.53
N ASN A 207 0.59 -5.10 -22.50
CA ASN A 207 -0.78 -5.58 -22.63
C ASN A 207 -1.58 -4.80 -23.68
N ARG A 208 -1.38 -3.48 -23.76
CA ARG A 208 -2.03 -2.64 -24.78
C ARG A 208 -1.60 -3.03 -26.20
N LYS A 209 -0.29 -3.26 -26.41
CA LYS A 209 0.28 -3.72 -27.68
C LYS A 209 -0.30 -5.09 -28.07
N LEU A 210 -0.24 -6.06 -27.17
CA LEU A 210 -0.77 -7.41 -27.40
C LEU A 210 -2.27 -7.39 -27.73
N ASN A 211 -3.07 -6.59 -27.01
CA ASN A 211 -4.49 -6.45 -27.31
C ASN A 211 -4.75 -5.88 -28.71
N THR A 212 -3.92 -4.95 -29.17
CA THR A 212 -3.99 -4.37 -30.51
C THR A 212 -3.66 -5.43 -31.58
N GLU A 213 -2.59 -6.20 -31.37
CA GLU A 213 -2.20 -7.30 -32.26
C GLU A 213 -3.27 -8.38 -32.34
N ILE A 214 -3.83 -8.79 -31.19
CA ILE A 214 -4.95 -9.74 -31.13
C ILE A 214 -6.16 -9.21 -31.92
N GLY A 215 -6.46 -7.91 -31.82
CA GLY A 215 -7.53 -7.27 -32.60
C GLY A 215 -7.28 -7.35 -34.12
N SER A 216 -6.05 -7.06 -34.54
CA SER A 216 -5.62 -7.16 -35.94
C SER A 216 -5.72 -8.60 -36.46
N LEU A 217 -5.21 -9.56 -35.71
CA LEU A 217 -5.25 -10.99 -36.08
C LEU A 217 -6.70 -11.50 -36.18
N LYS A 218 -7.57 -11.12 -35.24
CA LYS A 218 -9.01 -11.46 -35.32
C LYS A 218 -9.66 -10.91 -36.58
N THR A 219 -9.28 -9.72 -37.02
CA THR A 219 -9.80 -9.11 -38.26
C THR A 219 -9.32 -9.89 -39.48
N HIS A 220 -8.01 -10.16 -39.58
CA HIS A 220 -7.45 -10.98 -40.66
C HIS A 220 -8.10 -12.36 -40.74
N ILE A 221 -8.35 -13.03 -39.60
CA ILE A 221 -9.01 -14.33 -39.58
C ILE A 221 -10.44 -14.24 -40.15
N ARG A 222 -11.22 -13.20 -39.81
CA ARG A 222 -12.57 -13.01 -40.37
C ARG A 222 -12.54 -12.78 -41.88
N ASP A 223 -11.57 -12.01 -42.36
CA ASP A 223 -11.40 -11.75 -43.79
C ASP A 223 -11.04 -13.03 -44.53
N LEU A 224 -10.10 -13.83 -44.00
CA LEU A 224 -9.75 -15.13 -44.55
C LEU A 224 -10.94 -16.10 -44.58
N GLN A 225 -11.73 -16.16 -43.51
CA GLN A 225 -12.95 -16.97 -43.46
C GLN A 225 -13.95 -16.55 -44.55
N THR A 226 -14.10 -15.24 -44.76
CA THR A 226 -14.97 -14.68 -45.81
C THR A 226 -14.45 -15.05 -47.20
N ASN A 227 -13.15 -14.89 -47.43
CA ASN A 227 -12.50 -15.24 -48.69
C ASN A 227 -12.67 -16.73 -49.01
N ILE A 228 -12.43 -17.62 -48.03
CA ILE A 228 -12.63 -19.07 -48.17
C ILE A 228 -14.09 -19.37 -48.51
N LYS A 229 -15.05 -18.72 -47.83
CA LYS A 229 -16.48 -18.91 -48.11
C LYS A 229 -16.83 -18.50 -49.55
N VAL A 230 -16.35 -17.34 -50.01
CA VAL A 230 -16.57 -16.86 -51.37
C VAL A 230 -15.94 -17.79 -52.40
N LEU A 231 -14.67 -18.17 -52.21
CA LEU A 231 -13.95 -19.11 -53.07
C LEU A 231 -14.69 -20.44 -53.18
N TYR A 232 -15.13 -21.00 -52.05
CA TYR A 232 -15.91 -22.24 -52.01
C TYR A 232 -17.21 -22.10 -52.82
N GLN A 233 -17.98 -21.02 -52.62
CA GLN A 233 -19.24 -20.82 -53.34
C GLN A 233 -19.03 -20.63 -54.86
N GLN A 234 -18.00 -19.88 -55.26
CA GLN A 234 -17.70 -19.69 -56.68
C GLN A 234 -17.19 -20.97 -57.34
N THR A 235 -16.29 -21.69 -56.67
CA THR A 235 -15.81 -23.01 -57.12
C THR A 235 -16.98 -23.96 -57.28
N LYS A 236 -17.84 -24.07 -56.26
CA LYS A 236 -19.07 -24.87 -56.32
C LYS A 236 -19.94 -24.46 -57.51
N LYS A 237 -20.14 -23.16 -57.77
CA LYS A 237 -20.96 -22.67 -58.89
C LYS A 237 -20.36 -23.01 -60.26
N VAL A 238 -19.09 -22.70 -60.48
CA VAL A 238 -18.38 -22.93 -61.75
C VAL A 238 -18.34 -24.42 -62.08
N PHE A 239 -17.93 -25.23 -61.11
CA PHE A 239 -17.82 -26.65 -61.30
C PHE A 239 -19.17 -27.36 -61.29
N LYS A 240 -20.25 -26.82 -60.71
CA LYS A 240 -21.57 -27.47 -60.71
C LYS A 240 -22.08 -27.73 -62.12
N GLU A 241 -22.04 -26.74 -63.02
CA GLU A 241 -22.55 -26.93 -64.39
C GLU A 241 -21.60 -27.80 -65.22
N GLN A 242 -20.28 -27.59 -65.11
CA GLN A 242 -19.30 -28.43 -65.78
C GLN A 242 -19.38 -29.89 -65.32
N PHE A 243 -19.57 -30.12 -64.02
CA PHE A 243 -19.70 -31.45 -63.44
C PHE A 243 -21.03 -32.11 -63.81
N LYS A 244 -22.14 -31.35 -63.89
CA LYS A 244 -23.41 -31.87 -64.43
C LYS A 244 -23.27 -32.33 -65.88
N VAL A 245 -22.63 -31.53 -66.73
CA VAL A 245 -22.38 -31.88 -68.14
C VAL A 245 -21.50 -33.12 -68.21
N PHE A 246 -20.37 -33.14 -67.51
CA PHE A 246 -19.47 -34.28 -67.44
C PHE A 246 -20.19 -35.55 -66.96
N ARG A 247 -20.96 -35.46 -65.87
CA ARG A 247 -21.78 -36.57 -65.36
C ARG A 247 -22.80 -37.06 -66.37
N GLY A 248 -23.46 -36.14 -67.10
CA GLY A 248 -24.38 -36.48 -68.17
C GLY A 248 -23.71 -37.29 -69.29
N LEU A 249 -22.50 -36.88 -69.69
CA LEU A 249 -21.69 -37.60 -70.69
C LEU A 249 -21.34 -39.01 -70.22
N ILE A 250 -20.81 -39.14 -68.99
CA ILE A 250 -20.47 -40.46 -68.41
C ILE A 250 -21.70 -41.35 -68.29
N LYS A 251 -22.84 -40.80 -67.86
CA LYS A 251 -24.10 -41.56 -67.75
C LYS A 251 -24.56 -42.08 -69.11
N LYS A 252 -24.46 -41.26 -70.16
CA LYS A 252 -24.83 -41.67 -71.53
C LYS A 252 -23.89 -42.77 -72.06
N GLU A 253 -22.59 -42.61 -71.87
CA GLU A 253 -21.56 -43.53 -72.35
C GLU A 253 -21.60 -44.89 -71.64
N LEU A 254 -21.81 -44.91 -70.33
CA LEU A 254 -21.95 -46.16 -69.58
C LEU A 254 -23.30 -46.83 -69.89
N GLY A 255 -24.37 -46.04 -70.02
CA GLY A 255 -25.70 -46.55 -70.37
C GLY A 255 -25.75 -47.21 -71.75
N SER A 256 -25.08 -46.63 -72.77
CA SER A 256 -25.01 -47.22 -74.11
C SER A 256 -24.23 -48.55 -74.15
N LYS A 257 -23.32 -48.76 -73.19
CA LYS A 257 -22.54 -49.99 -73.05
C LYS A 257 -23.17 -51.01 -72.09
N GLY A 258 -24.34 -50.72 -71.52
CA GLY A 258 -24.98 -51.57 -70.51
C GLY A 258 -24.17 -51.70 -69.21
N ILE A 259 -23.20 -50.80 -68.98
CA ILE A 259 -22.31 -50.84 -67.81
C ILE A 259 -22.99 -50.15 -66.64
N ASP A 260 -22.96 -50.83 -65.50
CA ASP A 260 -23.55 -50.34 -64.28
C ASP A 260 -22.81 -49.11 -63.72
N ASN A 261 -23.53 -48.00 -63.59
CA ASN A 261 -22.94 -46.70 -63.23
C ASN A 261 -22.86 -46.51 -61.70
N GLN A 262 -21.78 -47.04 -61.11
CA GLN A 262 -21.49 -46.88 -59.67
C GLN A 262 -21.31 -45.42 -59.25
N PHE A 263 -20.75 -44.59 -60.12
CA PHE A 263 -20.52 -43.17 -59.86
C PHE A 263 -21.84 -42.40 -59.63
N GLU A 264 -22.87 -42.70 -60.41
CA GLU A 264 -24.21 -42.12 -60.26
C GLU A 264 -24.89 -42.55 -58.94
N ARG A 265 -24.68 -43.80 -58.51
CA ARG A 265 -25.21 -44.31 -57.23
C ARG A 265 -24.57 -43.61 -56.04
N GLU A 266 -23.24 -43.55 -56.01
CA GLU A 266 -22.52 -42.90 -54.91
C GLU A 266 -22.83 -41.41 -54.85
N HIS A 267 -22.91 -40.72 -56.00
CA HIS A 267 -23.34 -39.33 -56.02
C HIS A 267 -24.74 -39.14 -55.42
N LYS A 268 -25.71 -40.01 -55.73
CA LYS A 268 -27.06 -39.90 -55.15
C LYS A 268 -27.03 -40.12 -53.63
N ARG A 269 -26.27 -41.11 -53.16
CA ARG A 269 -26.06 -41.36 -51.72
C ARG A 269 -25.48 -40.15 -51.01
N GLU A 270 -24.46 -39.53 -51.58
CA GLU A 270 -23.78 -38.37 -50.97
C GLU A 270 -24.67 -37.12 -50.96
N MET A 271 -25.46 -36.89 -52.02
CA MET A 271 -26.44 -35.81 -52.05
C MET A 271 -27.54 -35.98 -50.99
N SER A 272 -27.99 -37.21 -50.76
CA SER A 272 -28.96 -37.50 -49.70
C SER A 272 -28.36 -37.25 -48.31
N ARG A 273 -27.09 -37.65 -48.07
CA ARG A 273 -26.39 -37.35 -46.81
C ARG A 273 -26.24 -35.85 -46.53
N HIS A 274 -25.92 -35.05 -47.55
CA HIS A 274 -25.85 -33.60 -47.39
C HIS A 274 -27.20 -32.93 -47.10
N GLN A 275 -28.31 -33.47 -47.61
CA GLN A 275 -29.66 -32.97 -47.30
C GLN A 275 -30.10 -33.25 -45.85
N ASP A 276 -29.49 -34.24 -45.19
CA ASP A 276 -29.76 -34.54 -43.78
C ASP A 276 -28.92 -33.66 -42.85
N PHE A 277 -27.66 -33.35 -43.21
CA PHE A 277 -26.81 -32.41 -42.47
C PHE A 277 -27.30 -30.95 -42.48
N ASP A 278 -27.89 -30.47 -43.59
CA ASP A 278 -28.46 -29.12 -43.66
C ASP A 278 -29.80 -28.98 -42.89
N ARG A 279 -30.41 -30.09 -42.46
CA ARG A 279 -31.65 -30.08 -41.65
C ARG A 279 -31.42 -30.07 -40.14
N GLU A 280 -30.22 -30.40 -39.68
CA GLU A 280 -29.85 -30.47 -38.24
C GLU A 280 -29.12 -29.22 -37.71
N ARG A 281 -29.13 -28.10 -38.45
CA ARG A 281 -28.47 -26.84 -38.08
C ARG A 281 -29.41 -25.65 -37.96
#